data_AF-A0A2N5UHN8-F1
#
_entry.id   AF-A0A2N5UHN8-F1
#
_cell.length_a   1.000
_cell.length_b   1.000
_cell.length_c   1.000
_cell.angle_alpha   90.00
_cell.angle_beta   90.00
_cell.angle_gamma   90.00
#
_symmetry.space_group_name_H-M   'P 1'
#
loop_
_entity.id
_entity.type
_entity.pdbx_description
1 polymer ?
#
loop_
_entity_poly.entity_id
_entity_poly.type
_entity_poly.pdbx_seq_one_letter_code
_entity_poly.pdbx_strand_id
1 'polypeptide(L)'
;MSRRRETTPDYFQSRVRARDGRTVYTCTLCDNVDIYSYRHHATGLRHQTNLREHHERLAREQRQRIEMENEGELNVDQGIVGGEDTSAENSPYNLQDDLDAISAAFAGIVEPNPTAGNTDEEFGFEDFVNAKLEEILCQEDDAMYGGKPKEVVQEDPVERSRWFPFKNKMELVGSLLIGHTHSMISRAIYNKVRAVMLICEIQLPAWSTIRRFDGVKDTPIEILHVVLLGFVKYLARDLHDNLTELQKEEAIGCLNSFNTQHLKIPPINAKALLTHIKILVGKEFKISIQAAPFVFFKFLSAKRKALWTALCQLVPYIFITKIDNMDEYLLRLKSYIKKFIYHAMKATAQWANKPKFHHLLHLPQSIL
;
A
#
# COMPACT_ATOMS: atom_id res chain seq x y z
N MET A 1 -23.93 -24.33 34.69
CA MET A 1 -22.49 -24.20 34.97
C MET A 1 -21.79 -25.49 34.55
N SER A 2 -21.21 -25.54 33.34
CA SER A 2 -20.45 -26.71 32.88
C SER A 2 -18.95 -26.39 33.00
N ARG A 3 -18.21 -27.15 33.81
CA ARG A 3 -16.77 -26.98 34.03
C ARG A 3 -16.00 -27.58 32.84
N ARG A 4 -15.14 -26.79 32.18
CA ARG A 4 -14.17 -27.28 31.17
C ARG A 4 -13.30 -28.38 31.80
N ARG A 5 -13.15 -29.53 31.12
CA ARG A 5 -12.14 -30.53 31.45
C ARG A 5 -10.78 -29.98 31.04
N GLU A 6 -9.87 -29.83 31.99
CA GLU A 6 -8.48 -29.44 31.75
C GLU A 6 -7.69 -30.70 31.34
N THR A 7 -7.15 -30.72 30.12
CA THR A 7 -6.29 -31.80 29.61
C THR A 7 -4.87 -31.64 30.15
N THR A 8 -4.33 -32.67 30.79
CA THR A 8 -2.94 -32.70 31.28
C THR A 8 -1.99 -33.03 30.13
N PRO A 9 -0.86 -32.32 29.95
CA PRO A 9 0.12 -32.59 28.89
C PRO A 9 0.75 -33.98 28.99
N ASP A 10 1.10 -34.59 27.85
CA ASP A 10 1.50 -36.00 27.71
C ASP A 10 2.73 -36.43 28.52
N TYR A 11 3.61 -35.47 28.86
CA TYR A 11 4.78 -35.71 29.70
C TYR A 11 4.49 -35.69 31.21
N PHE A 12 3.23 -35.48 31.62
CA PHE A 12 2.77 -35.59 32.99
C PHE A 12 1.78 -36.73 33.17
N GLN A 13 2.10 -37.64 34.09
CA GLN A 13 1.19 -38.72 34.48
C GLN A 13 0.57 -38.40 35.83
N SER A 14 -0.75 -38.46 35.94
CA SER A 14 -1.47 -38.25 37.20
C SER A 14 -1.77 -39.58 37.89
N ARG A 15 -1.60 -39.64 39.21
CA ARG A 15 -1.99 -40.79 40.04
C ARG A 15 -2.56 -40.32 41.37
N VAL A 16 -3.51 -41.07 41.93
CA VAL A 16 -4.08 -40.78 43.25
C VAL A 16 -3.31 -41.54 44.32
N ARG A 17 -2.78 -40.84 45.33
CA ARG A 17 -2.08 -41.47 46.46
C ARG A 17 -3.08 -42.20 47.36
N ALA A 18 -2.86 -43.50 47.57
CA ALA A 18 -3.72 -44.35 48.39
C ALA A 18 -3.80 -43.95 49.88
N ARG A 19 -2.82 -43.18 50.38
CA ARG A 19 -2.71 -42.81 51.81
C ARG A 19 -3.60 -41.64 52.21
N ASP A 20 -3.79 -40.66 51.33
CA ASP A 20 -4.47 -39.38 51.61
C ASP A 20 -5.49 -38.97 50.54
N GLY A 21 -5.66 -39.77 49.47
CA GLY A 21 -6.60 -39.51 48.38
C GLY A 21 -6.21 -38.33 47.48
N ARG A 22 -5.01 -37.75 47.63
CA ARG A 22 -4.58 -36.60 46.84
C ARG A 22 -4.03 -37.02 45.47
N THR A 23 -4.35 -36.25 44.43
CA THR A 23 -3.77 -36.43 43.10
C THR A 23 -2.35 -35.86 43.08
N VAL A 24 -1.38 -36.68 42.70
CA VAL A 24 0.00 -36.29 42.46
C VAL A 24 0.34 -36.55 41.00
N TYR A 25 1.28 -35.78 40.47
CA TYR A 25 1.75 -35.89 39.09
C TYR A 25 3.21 -36.33 39.08
N THR A 26 3.64 -37.03 38.04
CA THR A 26 5.05 -37.35 37.77
C THR A 26 5.40 -36.87 36.37
N CYS A 27 6.60 -36.32 36.21
CA CYS A 27 7.10 -35.78 34.94
C CYS A 27 8.16 -36.69 34.35
N THR A 28 7.90 -37.23 33.16
CA THR A 28 8.81 -38.17 32.46
C THR A 28 10.09 -37.50 31.95
N LEU A 29 10.07 -36.17 31.76
CA LEU A 29 11.22 -35.35 31.35
C LEU A 29 12.14 -34.95 32.53
N CYS A 30 11.74 -35.27 33.76
CA CYS A 30 12.45 -34.94 34.99
C CYS A 30 12.67 -36.21 35.82
N ASP A 31 13.09 -36.05 37.08
CA ASP A 31 13.44 -37.15 38.01
C ASP A 31 12.26 -38.06 38.45
N ASN A 32 11.10 -38.03 37.76
CA ASN A 32 9.88 -38.78 38.10
C ASN A 32 9.43 -38.65 39.57
N VAL A 33 9.73 -37.51 40.20
CA VAL A 33 9.34 -37.21 41.58
C VAL A 33 7.86 -36.80 41.62
N ASP A 34 7.14 -37.29 42.65
CA ASP A 34 5.76 -36.88 42.94
C ASP A 34 5.68 -35.36 43.15
N ILE A 35 4.94 -34.67 42.30
CA ILE A 35 4.67 -33.24 42.38
C ILE A 35 3.16 -32.98 42.54
N TYR A 36 2.80 -31.98 43.34
CA TYR A 36 1.38 -31.70 43.65
C TYR A 36 0.68 -30.81 42.61
N SER A 37 1.46 -30.11 41.77
CA SER A 37 0.93 -29.24 40.73
C SER A 37 1.82 -29.31 39.49
N TYR A 38 1.31 -29.94 38.43
CA TYR A 38 2.03 -30.01 37.14
C TYR A 38 2.23 -28.62 36.52
N ARG A 39 1.27 -27.69 36.72
CA ARG A 39 1.37 -26.31 36.21
C ARG A 39 2.56 -25.56 36.80
N HIS A 40 2.74 -25.66 38.11
CA HIS A 40 3.86 -25.00 38.79
C HIS A 40 5.21 -25.63 38.42
N HIS A 41 5.23 -26.96 38.24
CA HIS A 41 6.42 -27.66 37.76
C HIS A 41 6.78 -27.28 36.30
N ALA A 42 5.77 -27.15 35.43
CA ALA A 42 5.95 -26.79 34.02
C ALA A 42 6.56 -25.39 33.83
N THR A 43 6.32 -24.47 34.77
CA THR A 43 6.92 -23.13 34.79
C THR A 43 8.35 -23.10 35.36
N GLY A 44 8.84 -24.21 35.91
CA GLY A 44 10.17 -24.28 36.52
C GLY A 44 11.28 -24.31 35.47
N LEU A 45 12.36 -23.54 35.72
CA LEU A 45 13.50 -23.42 34.81
C LEU A 45 14.07 -24.78 34.39
N ARG A 46 14.18 -25.71 35.33
CA ARG A 46 14.72 -27.06 35.09
C ARG A 46 13.84 -27.88 34.13
N HIS A 47 12.52 -27.78 34.25
CA HIS A 47 11.60 -28.49 33.36
C HIS A 47 11.63 -27.88 31.95
N GLN A 48 11.67 -26.55 31.83
CA GLN A 48 11.74 -25.87 30.55
C GLN A 48 13.03 -26.18 29.77
N THR A 49 14.16 -26.30 30.48
CA THR A 49 15.43 -26.74 29.86
C THR A 49 15.34 -28.18 29.35
N ASN A 50 14.84 -29.11 30.18
CA ASN A 50 14.69 -30.51 29.78
C ASN A 50 13.71 -30.69 28.61
N LEU A 51 12.62 -29.89 28.57
CA LEU A 51 11.65 -29.88 27.48
C LEU A 51 12.28 -29.40 26.17
N ARG A 52 13.11 -28.35 26.22
CA ARG A 52 13.86 -27.86 25.06
C ARG A 52 14.80 -28.93 24.52
N GLU A 53 15.62 -29.55 25.38
CA GLU A 53 16.55 -30.59 24.97
C GLU A 53 15.83 -31.83 24.39
N HIS A 54 14.67 -32.17 24.94
CA HIS A 54 13.82 -33.23 24.41
C HIS A 54 13.31 -32.90 23.01
N HIS A 55 12.81 -31.69 22.77
CA HIS A 55 12.35 -31.25 21.44
C HIS A 55 13.50 -31.18 20.43
N GLU A 56 14.70 -30.74 20.85
CA GLU A 56 15.87 -30.71 19.99
C GLU A 56 16.36 -32.12 19.61
N ARG A 57 16.25 -33.09 20.51
CA ARG A 57 16.59 -34.50 20.24
C ARG A 57 15.63 -35.10 19.22
N LEU A 58 14.32 -34.92 19.41
CA LEU A 58 13.30 -35.37 18.46
C LEU A 58 13.49 -34.72 17.08
N ALA A 59 13.81 -33.42 17.03
CA ALA A 59 14.08 -32.73 15.77
C ALA A 59 15.37 -33.23 15.08
N ARG A 60 16.38 -33.68 15.83
CA ARG A 60 17.58 -34.31 15.26
C ARG A 60 17.27 -35.70 14.70
N GLU A 61 16.53 -36.52 15.43
CA GLU A 61 16.12 -37.86 15.00
C GLU A 61 15.20 -37.81 13.77
N GLN A 62 14.29 -36.84 13.71
CA GLN A 62 13.43 -36.62 12.55
C GLN A 62 14.21 -36.16 11.32
N ARG A 63 15.20 -35.28 11.49
CA ARG A 63 16.11 -34.87 10.40
C ARG A 63 16.93 -36.05 9.87
N GLN A 64 17.46 -36.90 10.75
CA GLN A 64 18.17 -38.11 10.34
C GLN A 64 17.27 -39.11 9.62
N ARG A 65 15.99 -39.24 10.00
CA ARG A 65 15.02 -40.05 9.24
C ARG A 65 14.78 -39.50 7.85
N ILE A 66 14.59 -38.18 7.72
CA ILE A 66 14.37 -37.52 6.42
C ILE A 66 15.61 -37.64 5.52
N GLU A 67 16.81 -37.52 6.09
CA GLU A 67 18.06 -37.75 5.35
C GLU A 67 18.19 -39.20 4.87
N MET A 68 17.85 -40.20 5.71
CA MET A 68 17.84 -41.61 5.33
C MET A 68 16.74 -41.95 4.29
N GLU A 69 15.57 -41.30 4.37
CA GLU A 69 14.48 -41.46 3.39
C GLU A 69 14.86 -40.84 2.03
N ASN A 70 15.49 -39.68 2.02
CA ASN A 70 15.97 -39.03 0.79
C ASN A 70 17.14 -39.76 0.12
N GLU A 71 18.00 -40.44 0.88
CA GLU A 71 19.04 -41.32 0.30
C GLU A 71 18.44 -42.62 -0.29
N GLY A 72 17.25 -43.04 0.16
CA GLY A 72 16.55 -44.22 -0.34
C GLY A 72 15.80 -44.02 -1.67
N GLU A 73 15.33 -42.80 -1.97
CA GLU A 73 14.51 -42.52 -3.16
C GLU A 73 15.28 -42.44 -4.50
N LEU A 74 16.62 -42.50 -4.48
CA LEU A 74 17.43 -42.51 -5.71
C LEU A 74 17.75 -43.90 -6.27
N ASN A 75 17.25 -45.00 -5.69
CA ASN A 75 17.50 -46.35 -6.21
C ASN A 75 16.29 -47.28 -6.05
N VAL A 76 15.40 -47.34 -7.05
CA VAL A 76 14.61 -48.56 -7.29
C VAL A 76 14.45 -48.81 -8.80
N ASP A 77 15.22 -49.79 -9.32
CA ASP A 77 14.81 -50.63 -10.44
C ASP A 77 14.75 -52.10 -9.95
N GLN A 78 13.66 -52.77 -10.34
CA GLN A 78 13.38 -54.21 -10.41
C GLN A 78 13.57 -55.17 -9.20
N GLY A 79 12.47 -55.86 -8.84
CA GLY A 79 12.42 -57.33 -8.96
C GLY A 79 12.16 -58.22 -7.71
N ILE A 80 10.93 -58.77 -7.63
CA ILE A 80 10.55 -60.18 -7.33
C ILE A 80 10.82 -60.82 -5.93
N VAL A 81 9.69 -61.11 -5.26
CA VAL A 81 9.24 -62.31 -4.48
C VAL A 81 9.96 -62.79 -3.21
N GLY A 82 9.15 -62.85 -2.12
CA GLY A 82 8.99 -64.06 -1.30
C GLY A 82 9.32 -63.94 0.19
N GLY A 83 8.37 -64.31 1.06
CA GLY A 83 8.66 -64.72 2.45
C GLY A 83 7.72 -64.13 3.50
N GLU A 84 7.02 -65.01 4.20
CA GLU A 84 6.03 -64.76 5.24
C GLU A 84 6.59 -64.20 6.56
N ASP A 85 5.65 -63.71 7.37
CA ASP A 85 5.59 -63.68 8.83
C ASP A 85 6.16 -62.50 9.65
N THR A 86 5.18 -61.75 10.18
CA THR A 86 4.96 -61.40 11.60
C THR A 86 5.09 -59.95 12.07
N SER A 87 3.97 -59.50 12.66
CA SER A 87 3.81 -58.64 13.83
C SER A 87 3.51 -57.14 13.64
N ALA A 88 2.27 -56.82 14.07
CA ALA A 88 1.85 -55.69 14.90
C ALA A 88 1.71 -54.29 14.27
N GLU A 89 0.45 -53.99 13.94
CA GLU A 89 -0.28 -52.73 14.13
C GLU A 89 0.48 -51.57 14.81
N ASN A 90 0.54 -50.41 14.14
CA ASN A 90 -0.13 -49.20 14.61
C ASN A 90 -0.04 -48.06 13.58
N SER A 91 -1.21 -47.58 13.17
CA SER A 91 -1.43 -46.45 12.27
C SER A 91 -0.74 -45.19 12.80
N PRO A 92 0.13 -44.51 12.03
CA PRO A 92 0.76 -43.29 12.50
C PRO A 92 -0.25 -42.15 12.39
N TYR A 93 -0.54 -41.51 13.52
CA TYR A 93 -1.28 -40.26 13.58
C TYR A 93 -0.59 -39.23 12.68
N ASN A 94 -1.31 -38.75 11.67
CA ASN A 94 -0.79 -37.81 10.69
C ASN A 94 -1.08 -36.37 11.14
N LEU A 95 -0.03 -35.62 11.46
CA LEU A 95 -0.14 -34.21 11.83
C LEU A 95 -0.76 -33.36 10.71
N GLN A 96 -0.65 -33.82 9.46
CA GLN A 96 -1.33 -33.19 8.33
C GLN A 96 -2.84 -33.36 8.45
N ASP A 97 -3.34 -34.50 8.92
CA ASP A 97 -4.79 -34.71 9.12
C ASP A 97 -5.35 -33.81 10.24
N ASP A 98 -4.57 -33.51 11.28
CA ASP A 98 -4.97 -32.58 12.34
C ASP A 98 -4.90 -31.10 11.88
N LEU A 99 -3.89 -30.74 11.08
CA LEU A 99 -3.79 -29.40 10.47
C LEU A 99 -4.92 -29.18 9.45
N ASP A 100 -5.24 -30.21 8.67
CA ASP A 100 -6.35 -30.23 7.71
C ASP A 100 -7.69 -30.24 8.45
N ALA A 101 -7.82 -30.94 9.58
CA ALA A 101 -9.02 -30.92 10.43
C ALA A 101 -9.22 -29.56 11.12
N ILE A 102 -8.15 -28.87 11.50
CA ILE A 102 -8.20 -27.51 12.05
C ILE A 102 -8.56 -26.51 10.95
N SER A 103 -8.02 -26.66 9.74
CA SER A 103 -8.41 -25.84 8.56
C SER A 103 -9.89 -26.06 8.21
N ALA A 104 -10.34 -27.31 8.17
CA ALA A 104 -11.73 -27.68 7.89
C ALA A 104 -12.71 -27.22 8.97
N ALA A 105 -12.33 -27.28 10.25
CA ALA A 105 -13.12 -26.73 11.34
C ALA A 105 -13.25 -25.20 11.27
N PHE A 106 -12.25 -24.52 10.70
CA PHE A 106 -12.25 -23.07 10.49
C PHE A 106 -13.08 -22.65 9.27
N ALA A 107 -13.02 -23.42 8.18
CA ALA A 107 -13.91 -23.28 7.02
C ALA A 107 -15.40 -23.39 7.39
N GLY A 108 -15.73 -24.13 8.46
CA GLY A 108 -17.09 -24.25 8.99
C GLY A 108 -17.59 -23.05 9.82
N ILE A 109 -16.73 -22.07 10.15
CA ILE A 109 -17.09 -20.88 10.95
C ILE A 109 -17.37 -19.65 10.06
N VAL A 110 -16.87 -19.65 8.81
CA VAL A 110 -17.15 -18.61 7.81
C VAL A 110 -18.32 -19.07 6.94
N GLU A 111 -19.51 -18.48 7.08
CA GLU A 111 -20.61 -18.75 6.14
C GLU A 111 -20.22 -18.25 4.73
N PRO A 112 -20.17 -19.12 3.71
CA PRO A 112 -19.90 -18.68 2.35
C PRO A 112 -21.12 -17.95 1.79
N ASN A 113 -20.93 -16.70 1.38
CA ASN A 113 -21.92 -15.97 0.59
C ASN A 113 -21.88 -16.53 -0.85
N PRO A 114 -22.93 -17.22 -1.34
CA PRO A 114 -22.79 -18.08 -2.51
C PRO A 114 -23.05 -17.30 -3.81
N THR A 115 -22.19 -16.33 -4.12
CA THR A 115 -22.07 -15.78 -5.48
C THR A 115 -20.71 -15.10 -5.67
N ALA A 116 -19.65 -15.88 -5.93
CA ALA A 116 -18.51 -15.48 -6.77
C ALA A 116 -17.58 -16.69 -6.94
N GLY A 117 -17.14 -16.92 -8.18
CA GLY A 117 -16.40 -18.11 -8.58
C GLY A 117 -14.94 -18.18 -8.12
N ASN A 118 -14.47 -19.42 -8.14
CA ASN A 118 -13.14 -19.98 -7.87
C ASN A 118 -11.94 -19.02 -8.01
N THR A 119 -11.30 -18.76 -6.86
CA THR A 119 -9.85 -18.69 -6.70
C THR A 119 -9.55 -19.25 -5.30
N ASP A 120 -8.96 -20.44 -5.23
CA ASP A 120 -8.61 -21.12 -3.98
C ASP A 120 -7.36 -20.48 -3.35
N GLU A 121 -7.56 -19.54 -2.44
CA GLU A 121 -6.57 -19.14 -1.42
C GLU A 121 -7.17 -19.46 -0.05
N GLU A 122 -6.73 -20.57 0.56
CA GLU A 122 -7.24 -21.03 1.86
C GLU A 122 -6.68 -20.15 2.99
N PHE A 123 -7.55 -19.51 3.78
CA PHE A 123 -7.20 -18.53 4.81
C PHE A 123 -6.55 -19.20 6.04
N GLY A 124 -5.24 -19.03 6.21
CA GLY A 124 -4.44 -19.76 7.20
C GLY A 124 -4.39 -19.13 8.60
N PHE A 125 -3.82 -19.86 9.56
CA PHE A 125 -3.63 -19.39 10.95
C PHE A 125 -2.86 -18.07 11.04
N GLU A 126 -1.84 -17.87 10.18
CA GLU A 126 -1.11 -16.60 10.11
C GLU A 126 -2.01 -15.44 9.65
N ASP A 127 -2.95 -15.68 8.73
CA ASP A 127 -3.90 -14.67 8.26
C ASP A 127 -4.88 -14.26 9.37
N PHE A 128 -5.30 -15.22 10.19
CA PHE A 128 -6.12 -14.95 11.37
C PHE A 128 -5.37 -14.12 12.43
N VAL A 129 -4.11 -14.46 12.73
CA VAL A 129 -3.28 -13.70 13.67
C VAL A 129 -3.05 -12.28 13.14
N ASN A 130 -2.76 -12.13 11.85
CA ASN A 130 -2.61 -10.82 11.21
C ASN A 130 -3.92 -10.01 11.25
N ALA A 131 -5.07 -10.64 11.01
CA ALA A 131 -6.38 -10.01 11.08
C ALA A 131 -6.74 -9.56 12.51
N LYS A 132 -6.43 -10.37 13.52
CA LYS A 132 -6.66 -10.01 14.93
C LYS A 132 -5.71 -8.93 15.43
N LEU A 133 -4.44 -8.99 15.04
CA LEU A 133 -3.50 -7.90 15.30
C LEU A 133 -4.02 -6.61 14.69
N GLU A 134 -4.51 -6.66 13.46
CA GLU A 134 -5.05 -5.47 12.82
C GLU A 134 -6.33 -4.93 13.44
N GLU A 135 -7.24 -5.80 13.86
CA GLU A 135 -8.46 -5.39 14.55
C GLU A 135 -8.13 -4.57 15.82
N ILE A 136 -7.18 -5.05 16.63
CA ILE A 136 -6.68 -4.36 17.83
C ILE A 136 -6.06 -3.00 17.45
N LEU A 137 -5.19 -3.04 16.44
CA LEU A 137 -4.46 -1.88 15.94
C LEU A 137 -5.36 -0.81 15.28
N CYS A 138 -6.49 -1.19 14.68
CA CYS A 138 -7.50 -0.29 14.13
C CYS A 138 -8.38 0.32 15.23
N GLN A 139 -8.71 -0.44 16.27
CA GLN A 139 -9.47 0.07 17.42
C GLN A 139 -8.70 1.17 18.18
N GLU A 140 -7.38 1.00 18.34
CA GLU A 140 -6.49 2.03 18.90
C GLU A 140 -6.42 3.27 18.00
N ASP A 141 -6.38 3.08 16.68
CA ASP A 141 -6.36 4.17 15.69
C ASP A 141 -7.68 4.97 15.66
N ASP A 142 -8.84 4.33 15.75
CA ASP A 142 -10.13 5.04 15.76
C ASP A 142 -10.29 5.90 17.02
N ALA A 143 -9.72 5.48 18.15
CA ALA A 143 -9.66 6.26 19.38
C ALA A 143 -8.74 7.50 19.27
N MET A 144 -7.67 7.41 18.47
CA MET A 144 -6.64 8.45 18.37
C MET A 144 -6.82 9.39 17.16
N TYR A 145 -7.30 8.86 16.04
CA TYR A 145 -7.39 9.53 14.73
C TYR A 145 -8.82 9.59 14.15
N GLY A 146 -9.80 8.91 14.76
CA GLY A 146 -11.14 8.68 14.21
C GLY A 146 -12.27 9.62 14.68
N GLY A 147 -12.04 10.55 15.62
CA GLY A 147 -13.12 11.33 16.25
C GLY A 147 -12.89 12.85 16.33
N LYS A 148 -14.00 13.63 16.36
CA LYS A 148 -14.02 15.09 16.60
C LYS A 148 -13.05 15.49 17.73
N PRO A 149 -12.39 16.66 17.66
CA PRO A 149 -11.35 17.03 18.61
C PRO A 149 -11.94 17.11 20.02
N LYS A 150 -11.65 16.11 20.85
CA LYS A 150 -11.91 16.18 22.28
C LYS A 150 -10.70 15.68 23.05
N GLU A 151 -10.27 16.59 23.93
CA GLU A 151 -9.30 16.48 25.02
C GLU A 151 -7.94 15.86 24.66
N VAL A 152 -7.17 16.69 23.94
CA VAL A 152 -5.76 16.99 24.17
C VAL A 152 -5.06 16.02 25.12
N VAL A 153 -4.50 14.95 24.56
CA VAL A 153 -3.19 14.47 25.05
C VAL A 153 -2.28 15.70 25.03
N GLN A 154 -1.60 15.99 26.14
CA GLN A 154 -0.70 17.14 26.26
C GLN A 154 0.51 16.94 25.33
N GLU A 155 0.31 17.18 24.03
CA GLU A 155 1.40 17.38 23.09
C GLU A 155 2.09 18.70 23.46
N ASP A 156 3.42 18.68 23.50
CA ASP A 156 4.26 19.85 23.75
C ASP A 156 3.81 21.00 22.82
N PRO A 157 3.50 22.20 23.35
CA PRO A 157 3.12 23.37 22.55
C PRO A 157 4.06 23.65 21.38
N VAL A 158 5.34 23.27 21.51
CA VAL A 158 6.36 23.38 20.46
C VAL A 158 6.11 22.40 19.31
N GLU A 159 5.79 21.13 19.57
CA GLU A 159 5.49 20.15 18.51
C GLU A 159 4.16 20.46 17.80
N ARG A 160 3.15 20.94 18.52
CA ARG A 160 1.85 21.35 17.94
C ARG A 160 1.97 22.54 16.97
N SER A 161 3.01 23.37 17.13
CA SER A 161 3.28 24.51 16.25
C SER A 161 4.06 24.14 14.98
N ARG A 162 4.57 22.91 14.89
CA ARG A 162 5.36 22.44 13.74
C ARG A 162 4.44 21.93 12.64
N TRP A 163 4.48 22.58 11.48
CA TRP A 163 3.67 22.20 10.33
C TRP A 163 4.17 20.90 9.67
N PHE A 164 3.24 20.00 9.38
CA PHE A 164 3.47 18.77 8.62
C PHE A 164 2.46 18.70 7.44
N PRO A 165 2.82 18.06 6.32
CA PRO A 165 1.92 17.91 5.17
C PRO A 165 0.77 16.90 5.40
N PHE A 166 0.73 16.25 6.57
CA PHE A 166 -0.33 15.33 7.03
C PHE A 166 -0.85 15.79 8.41
N LYS A 167 -1.89 15.15 8.97
CA LYS A 167 -2.56 15.63 10.19
C LYS A 167 -1.63 15.72 11.40
N ASN A 168 -0.61 14.87 11.46
CA ASN A 168 0.44 14.90 12.47
C ASN A 168 1.76 14.32 11.94
N LYS A 169 2.81 14.45 12.76
CA LYS A 169 4.17 13.95 12.49
C LYS A 169 4.19 12.44 12.18
N MET A 170 3.38 11.66 12.88
CA MET A 170 3.39 10.20 12.76
C MET A 170 2.71 9.70 11.49
N GLU A 171 1.69 10.41 10.97
CA GLU A 171 1.15 10.18 9.63
C GLU A 171 2.18 10.43 8.53
N LEU A 172 3.01 11.46 8.66
CA LEU A 172 4.13 11.69 7.73
C LEU A 172 5.14 10.55 7.79
N VAL A 173 5.58 10.16 8.99
CA VAL A 173 6.57 9.08 9.17
C VAL A 173 6.02 7.75 8.64
N GLY A 174 4.77 7.41 8.94
CA GLY A 174 4.10 6.22 8.43
C GLY A 174 3.99 6.23 6.90
N SER A 175 3.60 7.36 6.32
CA SER A 175 3.48 7.53 4.87
C SER A 175 4.83 7.42 4.15
N LEU A 176 5.91 7.99 4.73
CA LEU A 176 7.27 7.86 4.20
C LEU A 176 7.78 6.42 4.30
N LEU A 177 7.54 5.76 5.43
CA LEU A 177 7.96 4.38 5.66
C LEU A 177 7.29 3.44 4.65
N ILE A 178 5.96 3.52 4.49
CA ILE A 178 5.24 2.73 3.47
C ILE A 178 5.64 3.15 2.07
N GLY A 179 5.75 4.45 1.77
CA GLY A 179 6.12 4.93 0.44
C GLY A 179 7.48 4.40 -0.03
N HIS A 180 8.48 4.38 0.86
CA HIS A 180 9.83 3.90 0.52
C HIS A 180 9.95 2.38 0.50
N THR A 181 9.05 1.68 1.21
CA THR A 181 9.05 0.21 1.33
C THR A 181 7.87 -0.45 0.62
N HIS A 182 7.15 0.28 -0.24
CA HIS A 182 5.89 -0.14 -0.85
C HIS A 182 5.99 -1.46 -1.66
N SER A 183 7.19 -1.81 -2.13
CA SER A 183 7.48 -3.08 -2.82
C SER A 183 8.11 -4.16 -1.94
N MET A 184 8.44 -3.86 -0.68
CA MET A 184 9.20 -4.73 0.23
C MET A 184 8.43 -5.11 1.52
N ILE A 185 7.49 -4.28 1.97
CA ILE A 185 6.75 -4.49 3.22
C ILE A 185 5.29 -4.81 2.92
N SER A 186 4.88 -6.05 3.25
CA SER A 186 3.47 -6.45 3.27
C SER A 186 2.74 -5.86 4.47
N ARG A 187 1.40 -5.84 4.44
CA ARG A 187 0.54 -5.42 5.56
C ARG A 187 0.90 -6.13 6.87
N ALA A 188 1.15 -7.44 6.80
CA ALA A 188 1.57 -8.25 7.94
C ALA A 188 2.95 -7.85 8.48
N ILE A 189 3.93 -7.62 7.60
CA ILE A 189 5.27 -7.16 7.99
C ILE A 189 5.18 -5.77 8.62
N TYR A 190 4.38 -4.87 8.06
CA TYR A 190 4.16 -3.54 8.63
C TYR A 190 3.59 -3.59 10.04
N ASN A 191 2.57 -4.42 10.27
CA ASN A 191 1.96 -4.56 11.60
C ASN A 191 2.97 -5.09 12.63
N LYS A 192 3.86 -6.01 12.22
CA LYS A 192 4.97 -6.47 13.07
C LYS A 192 5.96 -5.34 13.37
N VAL A 193 6.36 -4.56 12.36
CA VAL A 193 7.26 -3.40 12.53
C VAL A 193 6.62 -2.34 13.44
N ARG A 194 5.32 -2.06 13.25
CA ARG A 194 4.55 -1.14 14.09
C ARG A 194 4.55 -1.59 15.55
N ALA A 195 4.32 -2.87 15.81
CA ALA A 195 4.35 -3.41 17.17
C ALA A 195 5.73 -3.27 17.83
N VAL A 196 6.82 -3.44 17.08
CA VAL A 196 8.19 -3.20 17.58
C VAL A 196 8.41 -1.71 17.86
N MET A 197 7.97 -0.82 16.97
CA MET A 197 8.10 0.63 17.15
C MET A 197 7.28 1.15 18.36
N LEU A 198 6.14 0.52 18.65
CA LEU A 198 5.33 0.82 19.84
C LEU A 198 6.11 0.57 21.14
N ILE A 199 6.94 -0.47 21.19
CA ILE A 199 7.84 -0.74 22.34
C ILE A 199 8.84 0.40 22.55
N CYS A 200 9.23 1.08 21.46
CA CYS A 200 10.11 2.24 21.49
C CYS A 200 9.38 3.57 21.72
N GLU A 201 8.11 3.55 22.14
CA GLU A 201 7.25 4.73 22.30
C GLU A 201 7.01 5.49 20.98
N ILE A 202 7.21 4.84 19.83
CA ILE A 202 6.96 5.41 18.50
C ILE A 202 5.63 4.86 17.98
N GLN A 203 4.59 5.69 18.03
CA GLN A 203 3.24 5.33 17.58
C GLN A 203 3.05 5.60 16.08
N LEU A 204 3.33 4.61 15.25
CA LEU A 204 2.99 4.66 13.82
C LEU A 204 1.48 4.44 13.61
N PRO A 205 0.85 5.06 12.60
CA PRO A 205 -0.55 4.83 12.28
C PRO A 205 -0.79 3.42 11.72
N ALA A 206 -2.02 2.91 11.80
CA ALA A 206 -2.37 1.62 11.22
C ALA A 206 -2.18 1.59 9.70
N TRP A 207 -1.95 0.38 9.17
CA TRP A 207 -1.81 0.16 7.73
C TRP A 207 -2.99 0.71 6.94
N SER A 208 -4.21 0.49 7.43
CA SER A 208 -5.45 1.00 6.85
C SER A 208 -5.48 2.53 6.79
N THR A 209 -4.98 3.22 7.83
CA THR A 209 -4.95 4.68 7.92
C THR A 209 -4.01 5.28 6.88
N ILE A 210 -2.87 4.65 6.63
CA ILE A 210 -1.93 5.10 5.59
C ILE A 210 -2.44 4.74 4.19
N ARG A 211 -3.06 3.56 4.02
CA ARG A 211 -3.67 3.14 2.74
C ARG A 211 -4.96 3.90 2.40
N ARG A 212 -5.62 4.50 3.39
CA ARG A 212 -6.76 5.41 3.17
C ARG A 212 -6.35 6.69 2.46
N PHE A 213 -5.05 6.98 2.34
CA PHE A 213 -4.57 8.06 1.50
C PHE A 213 -4.95 7.82 0.04
N ASP A 214 -5.96 8.55 -0.41
CA ASP A 214 -6.32 8.67 -1.82
C ASP A 214 -5.63 9.94 -2.33
N GLY A 215 -4.50 9.75 -3.03
CA GLY A 215 -3.72 10.87 -3.54
C GLY A 215 -4.50 11.84 -4.44
N VAL A 216 -5.65 11.45 -4.98
CA VAL A 216 -6.51 12.35 -5.74
C VAL A 216 -7.47 13.13 -4.83
N LYS A 217 -8.05 12.49 -3.81
CA LYS A 217 -9.00 13.15 -2.90
C LYS A 217 -8.32 13.96 -1.80
N ASP A 218 -7.22 13.45 -1.25
CA ASP A 218 -6.48 14.07 -0.16
C ASP A 218 -5.52 15.16 -0.65
N THR A 219 -5.03 15.03 -1.90
CA THR A 219 -4.21 16.05 -2.57
C THR A 219 -4.77 16.38 -3.95
N PRO A 220 -5.91 17.10 -4.02
CA PRO A 220 -6.57 17.38 -5.29
C PRO A 220 -5.66 18.14 -6.24
N ILE A 221 -5.93 17.97 -7.53
CA ILE A 221 -5.09 18.52 -8.58
C ILE A 221 -5.20 20.03 -8.62
N GLU A 222 -4.12 20.70 -8.23
CA GLU A 222 -4.03 22.14 -8.36
C GLU A 222 -3.77 22.54 -9.82
N ILE A 223 -4.80 23.04 -10.48
CA ILE A 223 -4.79 23.46 -11.88
C ILE A 223 -3.63 24.44 -12.17
N LEU A 224 -3.33 25.36 -11.24
CA LEU A 224 -2.22 26.30 -11.41
C LEU A 224 -0.88 25.56 -11.59
N HIS A 225 -0.56 24.64 -10.70
CA HIS A 225 0.73 23.94 -10.72
C HIS A 225 0.81 22.87 -11.81
N VAL A 226 -0.27 22.13 -12.07
CA VAL A 226 -0.27 21.02 -13.03
C VAL A 226 -0.45 21.51 -14.47
N VAL A 227 -1.36 22.47 -14.69
CA VAL A 227 -1.68 22.97 -16.02
C VAL A 227 -0.78 24.14 -16.40
N LEU A 228 -0.92 25.29 -15.73
CA LEU A 228 -0.29 26.53 -16.16
C LEU A 228 1.22 26.51 -15.93
N LEU A 229 1.65 26.23 -14.71
CA LEU A 229 3.08 26.11 -14.36
C LEU A 229 3.65 24.72 -14.68
N GLY A 230 2.83 23.85 -15.27
CA GLY A 230 3.22 22.51 -15.69
C GLY A 230 3.33 22.40 -17.20
N PHE A 231 2.45 21.62 -17.82
CA PHE A 231 2.58 21.30 -19.24
C PHE A 231 2.45 22.53 -20.14
N VAL A 232 1.69 23.56 -19.77
CA VAL A 232 1.65 24.82 -20.53
C VAL A 232 3.02 25.50 -20.50
N LYS A 233 3.58 25.72 -19.30
CA LYS A 233 4.92 26.32 -19.15
C LYS A 233 5.99 25.54 -19.92
N TYR A 234 5.93 24.21 -19.87
CA TYR A 234 6.88 23.36 -20.58
C TYR A 234 6.78 23.52 -22.09
N LEU A 235 5.56 23.54 -22.64
CA LEU A 235 5.35 23.73 -24.08
C LEU A 235 5.67 25.16 -24.53
N ALA A 236 5.35 26.17 -23.72
CA ALA A 236 5.72 27.56 -23.99
C ALA A 236 7.24 27.75 -24.04
N ARG A 237 7.97 27.07 -23.15
CA ARG A 237 9.44 27.05 -23.16
C ARG A 237 9.99 26.33 -24.38
N ASP A 238 9.44 25.15 -24.72
CA ASP A 238 9.84 24.43 -25.95
C ASP A 238 9.62 25.31 -27.20
N LEU A 239 8.46 25.95 -27.31
CA LEU A 239 8.20 26.90 -28.40
C LEU A 239 9.29 27.98 -28.46
N HIS A 240 9.49 28.72 -27.36
CA HIS A 240 10.45 29.83 -27.32
C HIS A 240 11.88 29.40 -27.66
N ASP A 241 12.35 28.28 -27.11
CA ASP A 241 13.71 27.78 -27.33
C ASP A 241 13.92 27.30 -28.78
N ASN A 242 12.85 27.10 -29.56
CA ASN A 242 12.90 26.73 -30.97
C ASN A 242 12.61 27.89 -31.94
N LEU A 243 12.35 29.11 -31.45
CA LEU A 243 12.20 30.30 -32.30
C LEU A 243 13.56 30.95 -32.56
N THR A 244 13.80 31.40 -33.79
CA THR A 244 14.93 32.29 -34.11
C THR A 244 14.69 33.69 -33.56
N GLU A 245 15.73 34.52 -33.43
CA GLU A 245 15.57 35.90 -32.96
C GLU A 245 14.62 36.71 -33.84
N LEU A 246 14.68 36.53 -35.17
CA LEU A 246 13.76 37.17 -36.11
C LEU A 246 12.30 36.72 -35.88
N GLN A 247 12.07 35.42 -35.66
CA GLN A 247 10.74 34.90 -35.35
C GLN A 247 10.21 35.40 -34.00
N LYS A 248 11.11 35.63 -33.03
CA LYS A 248 10.73 36.23 -31.75
C LYS A 248 10.28 37.68 -31.91
N GLU A 249 10.99 38.48 -32.70
CA GLU A 249 10.57 39.84 -33.03
C GLU A 249 9.21 39.87 -33.74
N GLU A 250 9.00 38.96 -34.71
CA GLU A 250 7.73 38.82 -35.40
C GLU A 250 6.60 38.41 -34.44
N ALA A 251 6.86 37.49 -33.52
CA ALA A 251 5.92 37.08 -32.48
C ALA A 251 5.55 38.25 -31.55
N ILE A 252 6.53 39.09 -31.17
CA ILE A 252 6.29 40.32 -30.40
C ILE A 252 5.38 41.27 -31.18
N GLY A 253 5.63 41.48 -32.48
CA GLY A 253 4.78 42.31 -33.34
C GLY A 253 3.34 41.79 -33.40
N CYS A 254 3.16 40.47 -33.50
CA CYS A 254 1.83 39.85 -33.49
C CYS A 254 1.11 40.00 -32.16
N LEU A 255 1.83 39.83 -31.04
CA LEU A 255 1.26 40.02 -29.70
C LEU A 255 0.86 41.48 -29.44
N ASN A 256 1.65 42.46 -29.91
CA ASN A 256 1.30 43.87 -29.82
C ASN A 256 0.07 44.23 -30.66
N SER A 257 -0.14 43.53 -31.78
CA SER A 257 -1.29 43.72 -32.66
C SER A 257 -2.53 42.94 -32.22
N PHE A 258 -2.41 42.10 -31.19
CA PHE A 258 -3.49 41.22 -30.76
C PHE A 258 -4.58 41.99 -30.02
N ASN A 259 -5.81 41.96 -30.55
CA ASN A 259 -6.93 42.68 -29.96
C ASN A 259 -7.42 41.99 -28.67
N THR A 260 -7.27 42.65 -27.52
CA THR A 260 -7.70 42.14 -26.21
C THR A 260 -9.10 42.58 -25.78
N GLN A 261 -9.81 43.41 -26.55
CA GLN A 261 -11.06 44.06 -26.14
C GLN A 261 -12.13 43.06 -25.66
N HIS A 262 -12.29 41.95 -26.36
CA HIS A 262 -13.32 40.95 -26.05
C HIS A 262 -12.85 39.86 -25.07
N LEU A 263 -11.57 39.85 -24.70
CA LEU A 263 -10.97 38.83 -23.83
C LEU A 263 -10.93 39.24 -22.35
N LYS A 264 -11.29 40.49 -22.02
CA LYS A 264 -11.19 41.05 -20.66
C LYS A 264 -9.78 40.91 -20.05
N ILE A 265 -8.74 41.01 -20.89
CA ILE A 265 -7.33 40.96 -20.47
C ILE A 265 -6.71 42.35 -20.65
N PRO A 266 -5.84 42.81 -19.73
CA PRO A 266 -5.06 44.04 -19.93
C PRO A 266 -4.21 43.99 -21.22
N PRO A 267 -3.74 45.14 -21.71
CA PRO A 267 -2.80 45.16 -22.82
C PRO A 267 -1.61 44.22 -22.58
N ILE A 268 -1.26 43.43 -23.60
CA ILE A 268 -0.19 42.45 -23.50
C ILE A 268 1.15 43.18 -23.61
N ASN A 269 1.99 43.10 -22.57
CA ASN A 269 3.39 43.49 -22.71
C ASN A 269 4.14 42.40 -23.47
N ALA A 270 4.10 42.46 -24.81
CA ALA A 270 4.62 41.41 -25.69
C ALA A 270 6.11 41.13 -25.48
N LYS A 271 6.91 42.20 -25.33
CA LYS A 271 8.36 42.09 -25.12
C LYS A 271 8.66 41.39 -23.79
N ALA A 272 7.97 41.76 -22.71
CA ALA A 272 8.16 41.09 -21.41
C ALA A 272 7.67 39.64 -21.46
N LEU A 273 6.51 39.38 -22.07
CA LEU A 273 5.91 38.05 -22.17
C LEU A 273 6.85 37.05 -22.85
N LEU A 274 7.44 37.43 -23.98
CA LEU A 274 8.30 36.53 -24.76
C LEU A 274 9.70 36.42 -24.15
N THR A 275 10.30 37.55 -23.73
CA THR A 275 11.65 37.57 -23.10
C THR A 275 11.68 36.76 -21.81
N HIS A 276 10.64 36.87 -20.99
CA HIS A 276 10.58 36.24 -19.68
C HIS A 276 9.70 34.99 -19.63
N ILE A 277 9.44 34.36 -20.78
CA ILE A 277 8.52 33.20 -20.91
C ILE A 277 8.83 32.06 -19.93
N LYS A 278 10.11 31.89 -19.54
CA LYS A 278 10.59 30.85 -18.61
C LYS A 278 10.19 31.09 -17.15
N ILE A 279 9.91 32.34 -16.78
CA ILE A 279 9.64 32.77 -15.40
C ILE A 279 8.25 33.39 -15.22
N LEU A 280 7.38 33.30 -16.24
CA LEU A 280 5.99 33.76 -16.15
C LEU A 280 5.22 33.05 -15.03
N VAL A 281 4.16 33.73 -14.56
CA VAL A 281 3.21 33.16 -13.60
C VAL A 281 1.93 32.73 -14.33
N GLY A 282 0.99 32.13 -13.59
CA GLY A 282 -0.19 31.49 -14.18
C GLY A 282 -1.03 32.41 -15.07
N LYS A 283 -1.15 33.70 -14.72
CA LYS A 283 -1.93 34.68 -15.46
C LYS A 283 -1.39 34.86 -16.88
N GLU A 284 -0.09 35.08 -17.05
CA GLU A 284 0.53 35.30 -18.35
C GLU A 284 0.50 34.05 -19.22
N PHE A 285 0.57 32.85 -18.61
CA PHE A 285 0.37 31.60 -19.33
C PHE A 285 -1.08 31.44 -19.83
N LYS A 286 -2.10 31.88 -19.07
CA LYS A 286 -3.48 31.90 -19.58
C LYS A 286 -3.60 32.81 -20.83
N ILE A 287 -3.01 34.01 -20.76
CA ILE A 287 -2.98 34.94 -21.90
C ILE A 287 -2.29 34.29 -23.11
N SER A 288 -1.16 33.63 -22.87
CA SER A 288 -0.38 32.97 -23.92
C SER A 288 -1.18 31.88 -24.64
N ILE A 289 -1.93 31.06 -23.92
CA ILE A 289 -2.76 29.98 -24.51
C ILE A 289 -3.90 30.56 -25.33
N GLN A 290 -4.54 31.64 -24.87
CA GLN A 290 -5.63 32.29 -25.59
C GLN A 290 -5.16 32.96 -26.88
N ALA A 291 -3.97 33.56 -26.86
CA ALA A 291 -3.35 34.17 -28.04
C ALA A 291 -2.68 33.14 -28.98
N ALA A 292 -2.35 31.94 -28.49
CA ALA A 292 -1.52 30.97 -29.20
C ALA A 292 -1.97 30.63 -30.62
N PRO A 293 -3.26 30.37 -30.92
CA PRO A 293 -3.72 30.04 -32.27
C PRO A 293 -3.43 31.15 -33.29
N PHE A 294 -3.43 32.41 -32.84
CA PHE A 294 -3.28 33.58 -33.70
C PHE A 294 -1.83 34.03 -33.82
N VAL A 295 -1.04 33.84 -32.77
CA VAL A 295 0.33 34.32 -32.68
C VAL A 295 1.34 33.23 -33.02
N PHE A 296 1.26 32.08 -32.33
CA PHE A 296 2.35 31.11 -32.32
C PHE A 296 2.24 30.06 -33.42
N PHE A 297 1.04 29.78 -33.92
CA PHE A 297 0.78 28.66 -34.84
C PHE A 297 1.51 28.76 -36.18
N LYS A 298 1.88 29.95 -36.63
CA LYS A 298 2.67 30.14 -37.85
C LYS A 298 4.12 29.68 -37.71
N PHE A 299 4.66 29.63 -36.50
CA PHE A 299 6.03 29.20 -36.23
C PHE A 299 6.13 27.71 -35.89
N LEU A 300 4.99 27.02 -35.77
CA LEU A 300 4.94 25.62 -35.36
C LEU A 300 4.97 24.68 -36.57
N SER A 301 5.80 23.64 -36.48
CA SER A 301 5.72 22.49 -37.40
C SER A 301 4.35 21.80 -37.30
N ALA A 302 3.94 21.05 -38.32
CA ALA A 302 2.65 20.36 -38.33
C ALA A 302 2.41 19.50 -37.08
N LYS A 303 3.45 18.80 -36.62
CA LYS A 303 3.44 17.96 -35.41
C LYS A 303 3.19 18.78 -34.14
N ARG A 304 3.93 19.89 -33.96
CA ARG A 304 3.75 20.79 -32.81
C ARG A 304 2.43 21.54 -32.86
N LYS A 305 1.98 21.95 -34.05
CA LYS A 305 0.67 22.58 -34.25
C LYS A 305 -0.47 21.67 -33.81
N ALA A 306 -0.42 20.36 -34.10
CA ALA A 306 -1.42 19.41 -33.62
C ALA A 306 -1.44 19.31 -32.07
N LEU A 307 -0.26 19.27 -31.44
CA LEU A 307 -0.13 19.29 -29.98
C LEU A 307 -0.71 20.58 -29.36
N TRP A 308 -0.32 21.74 -29.88
CA TRP A 308 -0.83 23.03 -29.42
C TRP A 308 -2.33 23.20 -29.68
N THR A 309 -2.86 22.62 -30.77
CA THR A 309 -4.30 22.58 -31.02
C THR A 309 -5.02 21.78 -29.94
N ALA A 310 -4.51 20.59 -29.59
CA ALA A 310 -5.08 19.79 -28.50
C ALA A 310 -4.99 20.52 -27.14
N LEU A 311 -3.89 21.23 -26.88
CA LEU A 311 -3.73 22.07 -25.69
C LEU A 311 -4.78 23.20 -25.64
N CYS A 312 -4.94 23.96 -26.72
CA CYS A 312 -5.91 25.05 -26.82
C CYS A 312 -7.37 24.57 -26.78
N GLN A 313 -7.65 23.29 -27.06
CA GLN A 313 -8.97 22.68 -26.85
C GLN A 313 -9.19 22.24 -25.39
N LEU A 314 -8.16 21.63 -24.78
CA LEU A 314 -8.22 21.11 -23.42
C LEU A 314 -8.31 22.23 -22.36
N VAL A 315 -7.45 23.24 -22.47
CA VAL A 315 -7.31 24.25 -21.41
C VAL A 315 -8.60 25.04 -21.14
N PRO A 316 -9.32 25.57 -22.16
CA PRO A 316 -10.61 26.23 -21.92
C PRO A 316 -11.60 25.32 -21.20
N TYR A 317 -11.58 24.02 -21.49
CA TYR A 317 -12.44 23.03 -20.85
C TYR A 317 -12.11 22.86 -19.36
N ILE A 318 -10.81 22.84 -19.01
CA ILE A 318 -10.35 22.79 -17.61
C ILE A 318 -10.76 24.04 -16.81
N PHE A 319 -10.82 25.21 -17.46
CA PHE A 319 -11.15 26.48 -16.82
C PHE A 319 -12.63 26.87 -16.93
N ILE A 320 -13.52 25.93 -17.29
CA ILE A 320 -14.95 26.20 -17.30
C ILE A 320 -15.42 26.51 -15.86
N THR A 321 -16.29 27.52 -15.72
CA THR A 321 -16.76 27.98 -14.40
C THR A 321 -18.15 27.43 -14.03
N LYS A 322 -18.86 26.86 -15.00
CA LYS A 322 -20.19 26.26 -14.82
C LYS A 322 -20.26 24.97 -15.62
N ILE A 323 -20.66 23.88 -14.97
CA ILE A 323 -20.85 22.57 -15.60
C ILE A 323 -22.33 22.22 -15.49
N ASP A 324 -23.01 22.14 -16.63
CA ASP A 324 -24.45 21.84 -16.65
C ASP A 324 -24.71 20.33 -16.57
N ASN A 325 -23.87 19.50 -17.19
CA ASN A 325 -23.93 18.04 -17.15
C ASN A 325 -22.55 17.45 -16.80
N MET A 326 -22.44 16.88 -15.60
CA MET A 326 -21.17 16.35 -15.09
C MET A 326 -20.67 15.14 -15.87
N ASP A 327 -21.54 14.21 -16.25
CA ASP A 327 -21.15 12.99 -16.97
C ASP A 327 -20.62 13.29 -18.37
N GLU A 328 -21.35 14.14 -19.10
CA GLU A 328 -20.91 14.61 -20.42
C GLU A 328 -19.60 15.40 -20.30
N TYR A 329 -19.49 16.23 -19.26
CA TYR A 329 -18.28 16.99 -19.00
C TYR A 329 -17.07 16.08 -18.77
N LEU A 330 -17.18 15.10 -17.88
CA LEU A 330 -16.10 14.18 -17.58
C LEU A 330 -15.73 13.32 -18.79
N LEU A 331 -16.71 12.91 -19.61
CA LEU A 331 -16.46 12.17 -20.85
C LEU A 331 -15.66 13.01 -21.86
N ARG A 332 -16.08 14.25 -22.09
CA ARG A 332 -15.37 15.18 -23.00
C ARG A 332 -13.99 15.54 -22.47
N LEU A 333 -13.86 15.82 -21.17
CA LEU A 333 -12.58 16.13 -20.52
C LEU A 333 -11.58 14.97 -20.69
N LYS A 334 -12.00 13.73 -20.39
CA LYS A 334 -11.18 12.52 -20.60
C LYS A 334 -10.74 12.39 -22.06
N SER A 335 -11.63 12.67 -23.01
CA SER A 335 -11.29 12.65 -24.45
C SER A 335 -10.23 13.69 -24.81
N TYR A 336 -10.40 14.94 -24.36
CA TYR A 336 -9.41 16.00 -24.59
C TYR A 336 -8.05 15.72 -23.95
N ILE A 337 -8.04 15.17 -22.72
CA ILE A 337 -6.81 14.74 -22.05
C ILE A 337 -6.11 13.66 -22.88
N LYS A 338 -6.82 12.59 -23.29
CA LYS A 338 -6.26 11.52 -24.12
C LYS A 338 -5.68 12.06 -25.43
N LYS A 339 -6.41 12.96 -26.11
CA LYS A 339 -5.95 13.60 -27.35
C LYS A 339 -4.68 14.42 -27.13
N PHE A 340 -4.64 15.21 -26.06
CA PHE A 340 -3.46 16.00 -25.70
C PHE A 340 -2.25 15.11 -25.40
N ILE A 341 -2.41 14.08 -24.54
CA ILE A 341 -1.33 13.14 -24.19
C ILE A 341 -0.84 12.39 -25.44
N TYR A 342 -1.73 11.93 -26.31
CA TYR A 342 -1.35 11.30 -27.58
C TYR A 342 -0.46 12.21 -28.42
N HIS A 343 -0.85 13.47 -28.64
CA HIS A 343 -0.04 14.40 -29.42
C HIS A 343 1.26 14.79 -28.70
N ALA A 344 1.26 14.85 -27.36
CA ALA A 344 2.45 15.14 -26.58
C ALA A 344 3.48 14.03 -26.75
N MET A 345 3.09 12.77 -26.53
CA MET A 345 3.95 11.59 -26.72
C MET A 345 4.41 11.46 -28.16
N LYS A 346 3.51 11.69 -29.12
CA LYS A 346 3.87 11.70 -30.53
C LYS A 346 4.94 12.74 -30.80
N ALA A 347 4.79 13.97 -30.28
CA ALA A 347 5.73 15.08 -30.45
C ALA A 347 7.12 14.76 -29.90
N THR A 348 7.20 14.36 -28.63
CA THR A 348 8.44 13.93 -27.97
C THR A 348 8.12 13.06 -26.74
N ALA A 349 8.88 11.98 -26.57
CA ALA A 349 8.75 11.09 -25.41
C ALA A 349 9.21 11.74 -24.09
N GLN A 350 9.96 12.85 -24.14
CA GLN A 350 10.49 13.53 -22.96
C GLN A 350 9.40 13.97 -21.96
N TRP A 351 8.18 14.21 -22.43
CA TRP A 351 7.06 14.60 -21.58
C TRP A 351 6.59 13.49 -20.64
N ALA A 352 6.87 12.21 -20.93
CA ALA A 352 6.52 11.09 -20.07
C ALA A 352 7.25 11.16 -18.72
N ASN A 353 8.46 11.73 -18.70
CA ASN A 353 9.29 11.87 -17.50
C ASN A 353 8.87 13.07 -16.62
N LYS A 354 7.80 13.80 -16.99
CA LYS A 354 7.31 14.95 -16.23
C LYS A 354 6.07 14.54 -15.42
N PRO A 355 6.14 14.49 -14.08
CA PRO A 355 5.03 14.03 -13.22
C PRO A 355 3.69 14.74 -13.48
N LYS A 356 3.73 16.02 -13.87
CA LYS A 356 2.54 16.82 -14.16
C LYS A 356 1.70 16.30 -15.33
N PHE A 357 2.31 15.59 -16.29
CA PHE A 357 1.55 14.92 -17.37
C PHE A 357 0.82 13.69 -16.85
N HIS A 358 1.43 12.95 -15.91
CA HIS A 358 0.76 11.84 -15.24
C HIS A 358 -0.38 12.35 -14.36
N HIS A 359 -0.16 13.40 -13.57
CA HIS A 359 -1.18 13.99 -12.71
C HIS A 359 -2.41 14.43 -13.53
N LEU A 360 -2.22 15.01 -14.73
CA LEU A 360 -3.33 15.40 -15.60
C LEU A 360 -4.32 14.24 -15.88
N LEU A 361 -3.87 12.99 -15.93
CA LEU A 361 -4.74 11.83 -16.14
C LEU A 361 -5.74 11.60 -15.00
N HIS A 362 -5.40 12.09 -13.80
CA HIS A 362 -6.21 11.99 -12.59
C HIS A 362 -7.14 13.19 -12.38
N LEU A 363 -7.09 14.20 -13.26
CA LEU A 363 -7.95 15.39 -13.17
C LEU A 363 -9.45 15.06 -13.16
N PRO A 364 -9.96 14.12 -13.99
CA PRO A 364 -11.37 13.75 -13.93
C PRO A 364 -11.80 13.19 -12.57
N GLN A 365 -10.95 12.39 -11.92
CA GLN A 365 -11.19 11.85 -10.58
C GLN A 365 -11.11 12.93 -9.51
N SER A 366 -10.28 13.96 -9.70
CA SER A 366 -10.13 15.09 -8.76
C SER A 366 -11.30 16.08 -8.79
N ILE A 367 -12.16 16.01 -9.81
CA ILE A 367 -13.34 16.88 -9.97
C ILE A 367 -14.59 16.24 -9.32
N LEU A 368 -14.60 14.90 -9.21
CA LEU A 368 -15.62 14.11 -8.51
C LEU A 368 -15.33 14.09 -7.01
#